data_AF-A0A3M6WNP9-F1
#
_entry.id   AF-A0A3M6WNP9-F1
#
_cell.length_a   1.000
_cell.length_b   1.000
_cell.length_c   1.000
_cell.angle_alpha   90.00
_cell.angle_beta   90.00
_cell.angle_gamma   90.00
#
_symmetry.space_group_name_H-M   'P 1'
#
loop_
_entity.id
_entity.type
_entity.pdbx_description
1 polymer ?
#
loop_
_entity_poly.entity_id
_entity_poly.type
_entity_poly.pdbx_seq_one_letter_code
_entity_poly.pdbx_strand_id
1 'polypeptide(L)'
;MTTRRTATRVEIPVPSSSTSTNSDDKNPTMRAAAAAATTAHHSPTLPTRLESLLLAIYPTTLLLGSLFSQLSASSRRATYLPDSQAYSAADAPSYFAKKGNVFNVYFVKIGWFWISLAWAGFVFTHRGLSKRGAGERQDGGGGGGGEDGGGFWTRRRVQALACYAVVTGVWILVTQWCFGPALIDRSFRWTGGKCLALSSSSSSLAIPPLEAAAQVEAMSDIERALTHAACKAVGGRWAGGHDISGHVFLLILGSAMLWLEILPVVLTNTPGLREARRVRGSDGNVTSSATASETPNAASEPKEGGPAQNLSFPTKLSLSVAALSWWMLLMTAAFFHTWFEKFTGLVVAFSAIWGIYFLPRGFPGWRRVVGMPAV
;
A
#
# COMPACT_ATOMS: atom_id res chain seq x y z
N MET A 1 -28.50 61.00 -55.83
CA MET A 1 -28.39 60.60 -57.25
C MET A 1 -26.99 60.02 -57.45
N THR A 2 -26.96 58.78 -57.91
CA THR A 2 -25.86 57.82 -58.17
C THR A 2 -24.43 58.36 -58.36
N THR A 3 -23.45 57.76 -57.68
CA THR A 3 -22.09 57.56 -58.23
C THR A 3 -21.56 56.17 -57.81
N ARG A 4 -21.38 55.31 -58.82
CA ARG A 4 -21.05 53.88 -58.74
C ARG A 4 -19.54 53.70 -58.96
N ARG A 5 -18.94 52.79 -58.17
CA ARG A 5 -17.53 52.38 -58.17
C ARG A 5 -17.02 51.90 -59.54
N THR A 6 -15.73 52.10 -59.78
CA THR A 6 -14.90 51.24 -60.65
C THR A 6 -13.49 51.17 -60.07
N ALA A 7 -13.02 49.95 -59.80
CA ALA A 7 -11.67 49.64 -59.34
C ALA A 7 -10.92 48.99 -60.51
N THR A 8 -9.73 49.50 -60.84
CA THR A 8 -8.82 48.90 -61.82
C THR A 8 -7.76 48.11 -61.07
N ARG A 9 -7.78 46.79 -61.28
CA ARG A 9 -6.83 45.79 -60.76
C ARG A 9 -5.67 45.67 -61.75
N VAL A 10 -4.44 45.82 -61.28
CA VAL A 10 -3.22 45.56 -62.05
C VAL A 10 -2.67 44.19 -61.63
N GLU A 11 -2.61 43.25 -62.57
CA GLU A 11 -1.97 41.93 -62.44
C GLU A 11 -0.56 41.98 -63.03
N ILE A 12 0.42 41.38 -62.34
CA ILE A 12 1.77 41.10 -62.85
C ILE A 12 2.15 39.66 -62.44
N PRO A 13 2.84 38.88 -63.31
CA PRO A 13 2.69 37.42 -63.41
C PRO A 13 3.61 36.56 -62.52
N VAL A 14 3.17 35.31 -62.34
CA VAL A 14 3.86 34.19 -61.66
C VAL A 14 4.99 33.60 -62.50
N PRO A 15 6.07 33.10 -61.88
CA PRO A 15 6.76 31.91 -62.39
C PRO A 15 6.82 30.75 -61.38
N SER A 16 6.38 29.60 -61.89
CA SER A 16 6.79 28.21 -61.63
C SER A 16 6.93 27.68 -60.20
N SER A 17 6.00 26.77 -59.88
CA SER A 17 6.08 25.76 -58.83
C SER A 17 7.36 24.90 -58.94
N SER A 18 8.24 25.02 -57.96
CA SER A 18 9.15 23.94 -57.57
C SER A 18 8.69 23.40 -56.22
N THR A 19 8.07 22.24 -56.25
CA THR A 19 7.76 21.42 -55.08
C THR A 19 9.04 21.07 -54.33
N SER A 20 9.39 21.84 -53.30
CA SER A 20 10.31 21.38 -52.26
C SER A 20 9.48 20.72 -51.17
N THR A 21 9.35 19.39 -51.27
CA THR A 21 8.88 18.52 -50.19
C THR A 21 9.79 18.70 -48.96
N ASN A 22 9.39 19.55 -48.02
CA ASN A 22 9.97 19.54 -46.68
C ASN A 22 9.62 18.19 -46.03
N SER A 23 10.64 17.35 -45.95
CA SER A 23 10.59 15.97 -45.50
C SER A 23 10.93 15.90 -44.02
N ASP A 24 10.26 16.71 -43.18
CA ASP A 24 10.58 16.81 -41.74
C ASP A 24 9.67 15.97 -40.83
N ASP A 25 8.84 15.09 -41.38
CA ASP A 25 7.80 14.38 -40.59
C ASP A 25 7.97 12.85 -40.48
N LYS A 26 9.15 12.30 -40.78
CA LYS A 26 9.35 10.84 -40.78
C LYS A 26 10.64 10.36 -40.13
N ASN A 27 10.96 10.84 -38.93
CA ASN A 27 11.92 10.10 -38.09
C ASN A 27 11.24 9.60 -36.80
N PRO A 28 10.70 8.36 -36.79
CA PRO A 28 10.11 7.77 -35.59
C PRO A 28 11.13 7.66 -34.43
N THR A 29 12.42 7.66 -34.75
CA THR A 29 13.55 7.76 -33.81
C THR A 29 13.59 9.07 -33.04
N MET A 30 13.22 10.22 -33.62
CA MET A 30 13.20 11.51 -32.89
C MET A 30 11.99 11.64 -31.97
N ARG A 31 10.82 11.12 -32.35
CA ARG A 31 9.66 11.01 -31.41
C ARG A 31 9.91 10.00 -30.30
N ALA A 32 10.54 8.87 -30.60
CA ALA A 32 10.95 7.89 -29.60
C ALA A 32 12.03 8.47 -28.67
N ALA A 33 12.99 9.23 -29.20
CA ALA A 33 14.01 9.91 -28.41
C ALA A 33 13.43 11.06 -27.56
N ALA A 34 12.45 11.82 -28.06
CA ALA A 34 11.77 12.86 -27.29
C ALA A 34 10.84 12.28 -26.19
N ALA A 35 10.15 11.17 -26.46
CA ALA A 35 9.40 10.41 -25.46
C ALA A 35 10.32 9.69 -24.45
N ALA A 36 11.52 9.27 -24.87
CA ALA A 36 12.56 8.74 -24.00
C ALA A 36 13.26 9.84 -23.17
N ALA A 37 13.36 11.06 -23.69
CA ALA A 37 13.95 12.22 -23.03
C ALA A 37 13.03 12.81 -21.96
N THR A 38 11.71 12.86 -22.17
CA THR A 38 10.75 13.25 -21.12
C THR A 38 10.66 12.22 -19.99
N THR A 39 11.04 10.97 -20.24
CA THR A 39 11.11 9.89 -19.23
C THR A 39 12.50 9.75 -18.58
N ALA A 40 13.48 10.59 -18.93
CA ALA A 40 14.89 10.46 -18.54
C ALA A 40 15.22 10.83 -17.07
N HIS A 41 14.26 11.34 -16.29
CA HIS A 41 14.55 11.93 -14.97
C HIS A 41 14.04 11.16 -13.74
N HIS A 42 13.46 9.96 -13.88
CA HIS A 42 12.91 9.24 -12.72
C HIS A 42 13.91 8.22 -12.12
N SER A 43 14.23 8.39 -10.84
CA SER A 43 15.07 7.47 -10.05
C SER A 43 14.44 6.06 -9.98
N PRO A 44 15.24 4.97 -9.99
CA PRO A 44 14.74 3.60 -9.82
C PRO A 44 13.93 3.38 -8.54
N THR A 45 14.22 4.12 -7.47
CA THR A 45 13.59 3.97 -6.15
C THR A 45 12.30 4.77 -6.00
N LEU A 46 11.87 5.51 -7.03
CA LEU A 46 10.63 6.26 -7.01
C LEU A 46 9.48 5.44 -7.62
N PRO A 47 8.24 5.66 -7.14
CA PRO A 47 7.07 5.04 -7.74
C PRO A 47 6.82 5.55 -9.16
N THR A 48 6.24 4.68 -9.99
CA THR A 48 5.65 5.06 -11.28
C THR A 48 4.43 5.97 -11.08
N ARG A 49 3.87 6.58 -12.14
CA ARG A 49 2.67 7.42 -11.99
C ARG A 49 1.51 6.61 -11.43
N LEU A 50 1.28 5.41 -11.95
CA LEU A 50 0.22 4.53 -11.46
C LEU A 50 0.43 4.14 -10.00
N GLU A 51 1.65 3.74 -9.63
CA GLU A 51 1.98 3.43 -8.23
C GLU A 51 1.79 4.64 -7.32
N SER A 52 2.17 5.83 -7.78
CA SER A 52 1.97 7.09 -7.05
C SER A 52 0.50 7.40 -6.84
N LEU A 53 -0.34 7.23 -7.87
CA LEU A 53 -1.78 7.43 -7.78
C LEU A 53 -2.42 6.44 -6.80
N LEU A 54 -2.00 5.16 -6.82
CA LEU A 54 -2.48 4.15 -5.88
C LEU A 54 -2.03 4.44 -4.44
N LEU A 55 -0.78 4.86 -4.25
CA LEU A 55 -0.27 5.26 -2.93
C LEU A 55 -0.95 6.54 -2.42
N ALA A 56 -1.34 7.46 -3.30
CA ALA A 56 -2.05 8.68 -2.92
C ALA A 56 -3.45 8.42 -2.33
N ILE A 57 -4.02 7.22 -2.53
CA ILE A 57 -5.30 6.82 -1.93
C ILE A 57 -5.21 6.90 -0.39
N TYR A 58 -4.11 6.50 0.24
CA TYR A 58 -3.97 6.48 1.71
C TYR A 58 -4.01 7.86 2.35
N PRO A 59 -3.10 8.81 2.04
CA PRO A 59 -3.13 10.13 2.63
C PRO A 59 -4.45 10.86 2.31
N THR A 60 -4.97 10.69 1.09
CA THR A 60 -6.27 11.28 0.70
C THR A 60 -7.41 10.74 1.55
N THR A 61 -7.46 9.42 1.76
CA THR A 61 -8.49 8.78 2.60
C THR A 61 -8.41 9.25 4.05
N LEU A 62 -7.19 9.35 4.60
CA LEU A 62 -6.99 9.84 5.97
C LEU A 62 -7.42 11.30 6.13
N LEU A 63 -7.09 12.15 5.15
CA LEU A 63 -7.51 13.55 5.11
C LEU A 63 -9.03 13.68 5.03
N LEU A 64 -9.66 13.00 4.08
CA LEU A 64 -11.11 13.06 3.87
C LEU A 64 -11.89 12.54 5.09
N GLY A 65 -11.47 11.41 5.67
CA GLY A 65 -12.11 10.87 6.88
C GLY A 65 -11.94 11.82 8.08
N SER A 66 -10.76 12.40 8.26
CA SER A 66 -10.51 13.34 9.35
C SER A 66 -11.30 14.64 9.18
N LEU A 67 -11.42 15.14 7.94
CA LEU A 67 -12.26 16.29 7.61
C LEU A 67 -13.74 15.99 7.87
N PHE A 68 -14.22 14.81 7.47
CA PHE A 68 -15.59 14.37 7.76
C PHE A 68 -15.89 14.38 9.27
N SER A 69 -14.96 13.89 10.10
CA SER A 69 -15.10 13.89 11.56
C SER A 69 -15.28 15.30 12.13
N GLN A 70 -14.52 16.27 11.61
CA GLN A 70 -14.60 17.67 12.06
C GLN A 70 -15.85 18.38 11.54
N LEU A 71 -16.29 18.09 10.32
CA LEU A 71 -17.45 18.75 9.70
C LEU A 71 -18.79 18.16 10.15
N SER A 72 -18.83 16.90 10.55
CA SER A 72 -20.06 16.23 10.97
C SER A 72 -20.54 16.71 12.35
N ALA A 73 -21.77 17.23 12.41
CA ALA A 73 -22.39 17.67 13.67
C ALA A 73 -22.60 16.51 14.66
N SER A 74 -22.81 15.29 14.17
CA SER A 74 -22.95 14.12 15.04
C SER A 74 -21.62 13.73 15.68
N SER A 75 -20.52 13.77 14.92
CA SER A 75 -19.17 13.46 15.43
C SER A 75 -18.67 14.50 16.44
N ARG A 76 -18.99 15.79 16.23
CA ARG A 76 -18.63 16.86 17.17
C ARG A 76 -19.39 16.83 18.50
N ARG A 77 -20.61 16.28 18.51
CA ARG A 77 -21.44 16.16 19.72
C ARG A 77 -21.13 14.90 20.52
N ALA A 78 -20.51 13.90 19.90
CA ALA A 78 -20.17 12.64 20.54
C ALA A 78 -18.94 12.79 21.45
N THR A 79 -18.97 12.14 22.61
CA THR A 79 -17.85 12.15 23.57
C THR A 79 -16.71 11.29 23.08
N TYR A 80 -15.57 11.91 22.72
CA TYR A 80 -14.35 11.20 22.35
C TYR A 80 -13.53 10.84 23.59
N LEU A 81 -13.11 9.57 23.69
CA LEU A 81 -12.33 9.05 24.81
C LEU A 81 -10.89 8.76 24.34
N PRO A 82 -9.90 9.62 24.67
CA PRO A 82 -8.52 9.49 24.21
C PRO A 82 -7.88 8.15 24.59
N ASP A 83 -8.12 7.68 25.81
CA ASP A 83 -7.57 6.42 26.35
C ASP A 83 -8.01 5.19 25.53
N SER A 84 -9.18 5.28 24.90
CA SER A 84 -9.69 4.25 24.00
C SER A 84 -9.55 4.64 22.53
N GLN A 85 -9.09 5.84 22.20
CA GLN A 85 -8.96 6.35 20.84
C GLN A 85 -10.26 6.19 20.01
N ALA A 86 -11.42 6.31 20.66
CA ALA A 86 -12.73 6.12 20.07
C ALA A 86 -13.79 6.93 20.82
N TYR A 87 -14.97 7.05 20.21
CA TYR A 87 -16.14 7.61 20.88
C TYR A 87 -16.70 6.66 21.96
N SER A 88 -17.41 7.23 22.94
CA SER A 88 -18.22 6.45 23.88
C SER A 88 -19.20 5.55 23.12
N ALA A 89 -19.42 4.33 23.59
CA ALA A 89 -20.30 3.39 22.89
C ALA A 89 -21.79 3.84 22.91
N ALA A 90 -22.18 4.58 23.94
CA ALA A 90 -23.52 5.13 24.10
C ALA A 90 -23.80 6.28 23.11
N ASP A 91 -22.80 7.15 22.88
CA ASP A 91 -22.96 8.37 22.06
C ASP A 91 -22.32 8.21 20.67
N ALA A 92 -22.01 6.98 20.25
CA ALA A 92 -21.31 6.72 19.00
C ALA A 92 -22.12 7.27 17.81
N PRO A 93 -21.54 8.14 16.95
CA PRO A 93 -22.27 8.85 15.91
C PRO A 93 -22.76 7.95 14.76
N SER A 94 -22.25 6.72 14.67
CA SER A 94 -22.66 5.72 13.68
C SER A 94 -22.35 4.31 14.15
N TYR A 95 -22.88 3.30 13.45
CA TYR A 95 -22.51 1.90 13.65
C TYR A 95 -20.99 1.67 13.53
N PHE A 96 -20.36 2.29 12.52
CA PHE A 96 -18.92 2.14 12.28
C PHE A 96 -18.05 2.81 13.36
N ALA A 97 -18.58 3.81 14.07
CA ALA A 97 -17.88 4.43 15.20
C ALA A 97 -17.82 3.54 16.45
N LYS A 98 -18.64 2.48 16.51
CA LYS A 98 -18.61 1.52 17.63
C LYS A 98 -17.44 0.56 17.47
N LYS A 99 -16.56 0.46 18.48
CA LYS A 99 -15.44 -0.52 18.49
C LYS A 99 -15.89 -1.97 18.34
N GLY A 100 -17.11 -2.30 18.75
CA GLY A 100 -17.69 -3.65 18.68
C GLY A 100 -18.36 -3.97 17.34
N ASN A 101 -18.26 -3.12 16.31
CA ASN A 101 -18.86 -3.40 15.03
C ASN A 101 -18.23 -4.64 14.36
N VAL A 102 -19.02 -5.34 13.55
CA VAL A 102 -18.67 -6.65 12.96
C VAL A 102 -17.39 -6.57 12.12
N PHE A 103 -17.20 -5.49 11.38
CA PHE A 103 -16.03 -5.30 10.54
C PHE A 103 -14.78 -5.05 11.39
N ASN A 104 -14.87 -4.29 12.47
CA ASN A 104 -13.72 -4.09 13.35
C ASN A 104 -13.32 -5.40 14.04
N VAL A 105 -14.30 -6.17 14.53
CA VAL A 105 -14.03 -7.41 15.26
C VAL A 105 -13.51 -8.53 14.36
N TYR A 106 -14.17 -8.77 13.22
CA TYR A 106 -13.87 -9.92 12.36
C TYR A 106 -13.05 -9.59 11.12
N PHE A 107 -12.91 -8.32 10.75
CA PHE A 107 -12.05 -7.95 9.63
C PHE A 107 -10.78 -7.27 10.11
N VAL A 108 -10.86 -6.15 10.84
CA VAL A 108 -9.64 -5.37 11.15
C VAL A 108 -8.78 -6.03 12.22
N LYS A 109 -9.36 -6.48 13.33
CA LYS A 109 -8.59 -7.12 14.42
C LYS A 109 -7.88 -8.41 14.00
N ILE A 110 -8.48 -9.18 13.10
CA ILE A 110 -7.86 -10.36 12.47
C ILE A 110 -7.41 -10.04 11.04
N GLY A 111 -7.12 -8.77 10.73
CA GLY A 111 -6.86 -8.30 9.37
C GLY A 111 -5.70 -9.00 8.70
N TRP A 112 -4.65 -9.31 9.47
CA TRP A 112 -3.48 -10.00 8.92
C TRP A 112 -3.87 -11.36 8.33
N PHE A 113 -4.76 -12.12 8.98
CA PHE A 113 -5.26 -13.39 8.45
C PHE A 113 -5.88 -13.23 7.06
N TRP A 114 -6.73 -12.21 6.87
CA TRP A 114 -7.38 -11.97 5.56
C TRP A 114 -6.38 -11.56 4.49
N ILE A 115 -5.38 -10.73 4.84
CA ILE A 115 -4.28 -10.36 3.94
C ILE A 115 -3.47 -11.59 3.55
N SER A 116 -3.07 -12.42 4.51
CA SER A 116 -2.34 -13.66 4.30
C SER A 116 -3.11 -14.65 3.42
N LEU A 117 -4.41 -14.81 3.66
CA LEU A 117 -5.27 -15.70 2.90
C LEU A 117 -5.39 -15.25 1.44
N ALA A 118 -5.64 -13.96 1.23
CA ALA A 118 -5.70 -13.36 -0.11
C ALA A 118 -4.38 -13.53 -0.86
N TRP A 119 -3.27 -13.17 -0.21
CA TRP A 119 -1.93 -13.28 -0.79
C TRP A 119 -1.55 -14.74 -1.10
N ALA A 120 -1.73 -15.66 -0.15
CA ALA A 120 -1.40 -17.08 -0.33
C ALA A 120 -2.25 -17.70 -1.44
N GLY A 121 -3.56 -17.40 -1.43
CA GLY A 121 -4.47 -17.79 -2.51
C GLY A 121 -3.92 -17.35 -3.86
N PHE A 122 -3.55 -16.08 -4.00
CA PHE A 122 -2.99 -15.56 -5.24
C PHE A 122 -1.67 -16.23 -5.64
N VAL A 123 -0.68 -16.32 -4.74
CA VAL A 123 0.67 -16.84 -5.04
C VAL A 123 0.64 -18.33 -5.43
N PHE A 124 -0.18 -19.13 -4.76
CA PHE A 124 -0.21 -20.58 -4.97
C PHE A 124 -1.11 -21.01 -6.12
N THR A 125 -2.15 -20.23 -6.48
CA THR A 125 -3.06 -20.60 -7.58
C THR A 125 -2.75 -19.90 -8.90
N HIS A 126 -2.09 -18.73 -8.88
CA HIS A 126 -1.92 -17.95 -10.10
C HIS A 126 -0.86 -18.57 -11.02
N ARG A 127 -1.31 -19.10 -12.16
CA ARG A 127 -0.47 -19.83 -13.14
C ARG A 127 0.66 -18.98 -13.73
N GLY A 128 0.50 -17.65 -13.78
CA GLY A 128 1.53 -16.72 -14.27
C GLY A 128 2.83 -16.72 -13.45
N LEU A 129 2.79 -17.09 -12.17
CA LEU A 129 3.99 -17.25 -11.32
C LEU A 129 4.70 -18.59 -11.54
N SER A 130 4.05 -19.52 -12.24
CA SER A 130 4.54 -20.87 -12.52
C SER A 130 5.19 -20.99 -13.91
N LYS A 131 4.78 -20.18 -14.90
CA LYS A 131 5.13 -20.39 -16.32
C LYS A 131 6.33 -19.59 -16.87
N ARG A 132 6.92 -18.67 -16.12
CA ARG A 132 7.93 -17.71 -16.65
C ARG A 132 9.36 -17.97 -16.15
N GLY A 133 9.65 -19.19 -15.72
CA GLY A 133 11.00 -19.63 -15.30
C GLY A 133 11.82 -20.32 -16.39
N ALA A 134 11.23 -20.62 -17.56
CA ALA A 134 11.86 -21.39 -18.64
C ALA A 134 12.38 -20.51 -19.80
N GLY A 135 12.71 -19.25 -19.53
CA GLY A 135 12.99 -18.25 -20.58
C GLY A 135 14.15 -17.33 -20.24
N GLU A 136 15.27 -17.87 -19.77
CA GLU A 136 16.56 -17.20 -19.81
C GLU A 136 17.56 -18.17 -20.43
N ARG A 137 17.54 -18.26 -21.77
CA ARG A 137 18.60 -18.90 -22.55
C ARG A 137 19.81 -17.97 -22.52
N GLN A 138 20.92 -18.46 -21.99
CA GLN A 138 22.25 -18.06 -22.46
C GLN A 138 22.79 -19.22 -23.31
N ASP A 139 23.36 -18.86 -24.46
CA ASP A 139 23.68 -19.70 -25.60
C ASP A 139 24.56 -20.93 -25.31
N GLY A 140 24.32 -22.00 -26.08
CA GLY A 140 25.37 -22.97 -26.47
C GLY A 140 25.13 -24.43 -26.10
N GLY A 141 24.54 -25.20 -27.04
CA GLY A 141 24.94 -26.59 -27.30
C GLY A 141 24.15 -27.74 -26.64
N GLY A 142 23.48 -28.52 -27.50
CA GLY A 142 23.50 -29.99 -27.41
C GLY A 142 22.49 -30.70 -26.47
N GLY A 143 21.45 -31.26 -27.09
CA GLY A 143 20.98 -32.65 -26.87
C GLY A 143 20.56 -33.09 -25.47
N GLY A 144 19.26 -33.36 -25.31
CA GLY A 144 18.75 -34.22 -24.24
C GLY A 144 17.30 -33.92 -23.91
N GLY A 145 16.39 -34.77 -24.40
CA GLY A 145 15.01 -34.79 -23.91
C GLY A 145 15.01 -35.14 -22.43
N GLY A 146 14.75 -34.14 -21.59
CA GLY A 146 14.44 -34.31 -20.18
C GLY A 146 13.05 -33.73 -19.94
N GLU A 147 12.16 -34.53 -19.37
CA GLU A 147 10.89 -34.07 -18.84
C GLU A 147 11.15 -32.92 -17.86
N ASP A 148 10.82 -31.69 -18.25
CA ASP A 148 10.93 -30.50 -17.39
C ASP A 148 9.90 -30.60 -16.26
N GLY A 149 10.29 -31.31 -15.21
CA GLY A 149 9.68 -31.30 -13.89
C GLY A 149 9.84 -29.91 -13.26
N GLY A 150 9.15 -28.92 -13.80
CA GLY A 150 9.02 -27.59 -13.21
C GLY A 150 8.32 -27.71 -11.87
N GLY A 151 9.09 -27.95 -10.82
CA GLY A 151 8.61 -28.12 -9.46
C GLY A 151 7.74 -26.94 -9.02
N PHE A 152 6.78 -27.21 -8.14
CA PHE A 152 5.89 -26.21 -7.56
C PHE A 152 6.63 -24.98 -6.97
N TRP A 153 7.87 -25.16 -6.55
CA TRP A 153 8.76 -24.13 -6.00
C TRP A 153 9.55 -23.42 -7.09
N THR A 154 8.97 -22.38 -7.68
CA THR A 154 9.69 -21.48 -8.60
C THR A 154 10.48 -20.40 -7.83
N ARG A 155 11.57 -19.89 -8.41
CA ARG A 155 12.35 -18.76 -7.84
C ARG A 155 11.46 -17.57 -7.46
N ARG A 156 10.43 -17.29 -8.27
CA ARG A 156 9.44 -16.22 -8.03
C ARG A 156 8.60 -16.47 -6.78
N ARG A 157 8.17 -17.71 -6.55
CA ARG A 157 7.40 -18.10 -5.35
C ARG A 157 8.26 -18.00 -4.08
N VAL A 158 9.53 -18.43 -4.17
CA VAL A 158 10.49 -18.27 -3.06
C VAL A 158 10.72 -16.79 -2.75
N GLN A 159 10.90 -15.96 -3.76
CA GLN A 159 11.06 -14.51 -3.57
C GLN A 159 9.78 -13.85 -3.03
N ALA A 160 8.60 -14.27 -3.50
CA ALA A 160 7.32 -13.79 -2.96
C ALA A 160 7.16 -14.19 -1.49
N LEU A 161 7.55 -15.41 -1.11
CA LEU A 161 7.58 -15.86 0.29
C LEU A 161 8.56 -15.05 1.13
N ALA A 162 9.77 -14.78 0.60
CA ALA A 162 10.75 -13.94 1.28
C ALA A 162 10.21 -12.52 1.49
N CYS A 163 9.60 -11.93 0.46
CA CYS A 163 8.92 -10.63 0.55
C CYS A 163 7.82 -10.65 1.62
N TYR A 164 6.93 -11.65 1.60
CA TYR A 164 5.87 -11.82 2.59
C TYR A 164 6.41 -12.02 4.01
N ALA A 165 7.50 -12.77 4.17
CA ALA A 165 8.16 -12.97 5.46
C ALA A 165 8.73 -11.64 6.00
N VAL A 166 9.33 -10.81 5.14
CA VAL A 166 9.81 -9.48 5.52
C VAL A 166 8.65 -8.56 5.91
N VAL A 167 7.60 -8.51 5.09
CA VAL A 167 6.38 -7.72 5.37
C VAL A 167 5.74 -8.14 6.70
N THR A 168 5.62 -9.45 6.93
CA THR A 168 5.11 -10.02 8.19
C THR A 168 6.02 -9.70 9.36
N GLY A 169 7.34 -9.79 9.18
CA GLY A 169 8.32 -9.41 10.19
C GLY A 169 8.17 -7.95 10.61
N VAL A 170 7.99 -7.03 9.65
CA VAL A 170 7.71 -5.62 9.94
C VAL A 170 6.39 -5.44 10.69
N TRP A 171 5.33 -6.14 10.29
CA TRP A 171 4.05 -6.10 11.01
C TRP A 171 4.18 -6.58 12.47
N ILE A 172 4.88 -7.68 12.70
CA ILE A 172 5.15 -8.22 14.04
C ILE A 172 5.99 -7.22 14.85
N LEU A 173 7.08 -6.70 14.28
CA LEU A 173 7.95 -5.71 14.94
C LEU A 173 7.17 -4.47 15.40
N VAL A 174 6.26 -3.98 14.54
CA VAL A 174 5.51 -2.77 14.83
C VAL A 174 4.39 -3.02 15.84
N THR A 175 3.62 -4.10 15.67
CA THR A 175 2.33 -4.26 16.37
C THR A 175 2.31 -5.34 17.46
N GLN A 176 3.26 -6.28 17.44
CA GLN A 176 3.30 -7.44 18.32
C GLN A 176 4.57 -7.44 19.17
N TRP A 177 4.67 -8.42 20.07
CA TRP A 177 5.88 -8.62 20.87
C TRP A 177 7.09 -8.94 19.97
N CYS A 178 8.17 -8.18 20.13
CA CYS A 178 9.42 -8.44 19.40
C CYS A 178 10.65 -8.01 20.21
N PHE A 179 11.30 -8.97 20.88
CA PHE A 179 12.40 -8.72 21.81
C PHE A 179 12.01 -7.67 22.89
N GLY A 180 10.80 -7.81 23.44
CA GLY A 180 10.16 -6.84 24.34
C GLY A 180 8.83 -6.30 23.79
N PRO A 181 8.29 -5.21 24.38
CA PRO A 181 7.07 -4.53 23.92
C PRO A 181 7.10 -4.23 22.41
N ALA A 182 5.93 -4.15 21.78
CA ALA A 182 5.82 -3.74 20.39
C ALA A 182 6.44 -2.35 20.16
N LEU A 183 6.87 -2.04 18.94
CA LEU A 183 7.41 -0.70 18.64
C LEU A 183 6.41 0.41 19.00
N ILE A 184 5.12 0.16 18.80
CA ILE A 184 4.04 1.07 19.18
C ILE A 184 4.06 1.33 20.70
N ASP A 185 4.09 0.27 21.54
CA ASP A 185 4.15 0.41 23.00
C ASP A 185 5.42 1.16 23.46
N ARG A 186 6.58 0.87 22.84
CA ARG A 186 7.83 1.58 23.14
C ARG A 186 7.75 3.06 22.78
N SER A 187 7.21 3.36 21.60
CA SER A 187 7.05 4.74 21.14
C SER A 187 6.12 5.54 22.05
N PHE A 188 5.05 4.90 22.55
CA PHE A 188 4.13 5.50 23.51
C PHE A 188 4.83 5.82 24.84
N ARG A 189 5.59 4.87 25.39
CA ARG A 189 6.36 5.09 26.62
C ARG A 189 7.44 6.17 26.43
N TRP A 190 8.13 6.17 25.29
CA TRP A 190 9.20 7.13 25.01
C TRP A 190 8.68 8.57 24.86
N THR A 191 7.47 8.73 24.35
CA THR A 191 6.80 10.03 24.24
C THR A 191 6.14 10.50 25.55
N GLY A 192 6.44 9.83 26.67
CA GLY A 192 6.00 10.24 28.01
C GLY A 192 4.79 9.48 28.54
N GLY A 193 4.29 8.49 27.79
CA GLY A 193 3.14 7.68 28.18
C GLY A 193 3.39 6.80 29.39
N LYS A 194 2.36 6.66 30.23
CA LYS A 194 2.39 5.90 31.49
C LYS A 194 1.15 5.05 31.66
N CYS A 195 1.30 3.96 32.40
CA CYS A 195 0.16 3.27 32.96
C CYS A 195 -0.18 3.95 34.29
N LEU A 196 -1.38 4.52 34.40
CA LEU A 196 -1.87 5.19 35.60
C LEU A 196 -2.80 4.24 36.34
N ALA A 197 -2.74 4.22 37.66
CA ALA A 197 -3.74 3.53 38.44
C ALA A 197 -5.11 4.18 38.21
N LEU A 198 -6.14 3.37 38.01
CA LEU A 198 -7.51 3.82 38.23
C LEU A 198 -7.65 3.98 39.74
N SER A 199 -7.25 5.14 40.29
CA SER A 199 -7.57 5.46 41.68
C SER A 199 -9.08 5.37 41.81
N SER A 200 -9.54 4.42 42.61
CA SER A 200 -10.90 4.31 43.12
C SER A 200 -11.22 5.59 43.88
N SER A 201 -11.57 6.62 43.13
CA SER A 201 -11.97 7.93 43.62
C SER A 201 -13.38 7.78 44.17
N SER A 202 -13.52 7.20 45.37
CA SER A 202 -14.68 7.30 46.28
C SER A 202 -14.49 6.40 47.52
N SER A 203 -13.37 6.48 48.24
CA SER A 203 -13.33 6.00 49.63
C SER A 203 -12.30 6.80 50.41
N SER A 204 -12.71 7.98 50.87
CA SER A 204 -12.05 8.70 51.97
C SER A 204 -12.30 8.02 53.33
N LEU A 205 -12.34 6.69 53.35
CA LEU A 205 -12.43 5.88 54.56
C LEU A 205 -11.10 5.17 54.73
N ALA A 206 -10.56 5.22 55.96
CA ALA A 206 -9.29 4.62 56.34
C ALA A 206 -9.19 3.18 55.83
N ILE A 207 -8.25 2.95 54.90
CA ILE A 207 -8.04 1.66 54.25
C ILE A 207 -7.35 0.74 55.26
N PRO A 208 -7.87 -0.46 55.55
CA PRO A 208 -7.22 -1.41 56.44
C PRO A 208 -5.83 -1.83 55.90
N PRO A 209 -4.85 -2.16 56.77
CA PRO A 209 -3.46 -2.43 56.38
C PRO A 209 -3.28 -3.50 55.29
N LEU A 210 -4.21 -4.45 55.21
CA LEU A 210 -4.21 -5.53 54.23
C LEU A 210 -4.54 -5.03 52.80
N GLU A 211 -5.46 -4.07 52.68
CA GLU A 211 -5.83 -3.44 51.41
C GLU A 211 -4.79 -2.42 50.96
N ALA A 212 -4.07 -1.80 51.91
CA ALA A 212 -2.93 -0.93 51.60
C ALA A 212 -1.78 -1.71 50.94
N ALA A 213 -1.47 -2.93 51.41
CA ALA A 213 -0.47 -3.78 50.78
C ALA A 213 -0.87 -4.20 49.35
N ALA A 214 -2.14 -4.58 49.15
CA ALA A 214 -2.67 -4.90 47.83
C ALA A 214 -2.68 -3.68 46.88
N GLN A 215 -2.94 -2.47 47.40
CA GLN A 215 -2.83 -1.23 46.62
C GLN A 215 -1.38 -0.89 46.27
N VAL A 216 -0.42 -1.13 47.17
CA VAL A 216 1.01 -0.94 46.91
C VAL A 216 1.51 -1.94 45.87
N GLU A 217 1.11 -3.22 45.96
CA GLU A 217 1.42 -4.24 44.94
C GLU A 217 0.80 -3.86 43.58
N ALA A 218 -0.48 -3.47 43.55
CA ALA A 218 -1.14 -3.02 42.32
C ALA A 218 -0.44 -1.78 41.72
N MET A 219 -0.06 -0.79 42.53
CA MET A 219 0.72 0.36 42.07
C MET A 219 2.09 -0.07 41.51
N SER A 220 2.75 -1.03 42.13
CA SER A 220 4.04 -1.56 41.66
C SER A 220 3.94 -2.31 40.32
N ASP A 221 2.83 -3.04 40.10
CA ASP A 221 2.56 -3.75 38.86
C ASP A 221 2.13 -2.80 37.73
N ILE A 222 1.43 -1.71 38.08
CA ILE A 222 1.08 -0.61 37.18
C ILE A 222 2.34 0.13 36.71
N GLU A 223 3.28 0.43 37.61
CA GLU A 223 4.55 1.07 37.24
C GLU A 223 5.43 0.17 36.36
N ARG A 224 5.35 -1.16 36.57
CA ARG A 224 6.05 -2.17 35.77
C ARG A 224 5.36 -2.51 34.44
N ALA A 225 4.14 -2.05 34.20
CA ALA A 225 3.44 -2.31 32.94
C ALA A 225 4.10 -1.57 31.77
N LEU A 226 4.83 -2.32 30.94
CA LEU A 226 5.56 -1.81 29.77
C LEU A 226 4.74 -1.82 28.47
N THR A 227 3.57 -2.46 28.45
CA THR A 227 2.69 -2.58 27.28
C THR A 227 1.28 -2.09 27.62
N HIS A 228 0.55 -1.61 26.60
CA HIS A 228 -0.86 -1.28 26.75
C HIS A 228 -1.68 -2.48 27.24
N ALA A 229 -1.38 -3.68 26.73
CA ALA A 229 -2.06 -4.92 27.13
C ALA A 229 -1.82 -5.27 28.61
N ALA A 230 -0.58 -5.18 29.09
CA ALA A 230 -0.26 -5.42 30.50
C ALA A 230 -0.91 -4.37 31.41
N CYS A 231 -0.86 -3.09 31.01
CA CYS A 231 -1.51 -2.01 31.75
C CYS A 231 -3.01 -2.27 31.92
N LYS A 232 -3.69 -2.67 30.85
CA LYS A 232 -5.10 -3.01 30.90
C LYS A 232 -5.38 -4.27 31.72
N ALA A 233 -4.49 -5.27 31.70
CA ALA A 233 -4.64 -6.50 32.47
C ALA A 233 -4.61 -6.25 33.98
N VAL A 234 -3.81 -5.28 34.44
CA VAL A 234 -3.75 -4.87 35.85
C VAL A 234 -4.80 -3.82 36.23
N GLY A 235 -5.77 -3.53 35.34
CA GLY A 235 -6.79 -2.51 35.57
C GLY A 235 -6.25 -1.08 35.53
N GLY A 236 -5.06 -0.86 34.97
CA GLY A 236 -4.49 0.45 34.77
C GLY A 236 -5.05 1.17 33.53
N ARG A 237 -4.81 2.48 33.48
CA ARG A 237 -5.21 3.39 32.42
C ARG A 237 -3.98 3.86 31.64
N TRP A 238 -3.92 3.54 30.36
CA TRP A 238 -2.79 3.87 29.49
C TRP A 238 -2.95 5.30 28.93
N ALA A 239 -2.17 6.26 29.43
CA ALA A 239 -2.39 7.68 29.15
C ALA A 239 -1.08 8.49 29.03
N GLY A 240 -1.18 9.64 28.37
CA GLY A 240 -0.13 10.68 28.33
C GLY A 240 0.96 10.51 27.26
N GLY A 241 0.94 9.43 26.49
CA GLY A 241 1.89 9.18 25.40
C GLY A 241 1.27 9.37 24.02
N HIS A 242 2.11 9.34 22.99
CA HIS A 242 1.71 9.31 21.60
C HIS A 242 1.60 7.87 21.11
N ASP A 243 0.43 7.48 20.63
CA ASP A 243 0.19 6.12 20.13
C ASP A 243 0.20 6.09 18.59
N ILE A 244 1.05 5.24 18.02
CA ILE A 244 1.06 5.06 16.56
C ILE A 244 -0.15 4.20 16.18
N SER A 245 -1.01 4.68 15.27
CA SER A 245 -2.21 3.93 14.91
C SER A 245 -1.88 2.61 14.21
N GLY A 246 -1.93 1.51 14.97
CA GLY A 246 -1.72 0.16 14.46
C GLY A 246 -2.76 -0.29 13.43
N HIS A 247 -4.00 0.21 13.53
CA HIS A 247 -5.07 -0.09 12.55
C HIS A 247 -4.76 0.57 11.20
N VAL A 248 -4.40 1.86 11.21
CA VAL A 248 -3.98 2.57 10.00
C VAL A 248 -2.76 1.89 9.38
N PHE A 249 -1.74 1.59 10.19
CA PHE A 249 -0.54 0.89 9.73
C PHE A 249 -0.87 -0.45 9.07
N LEU A 250 -1.64 -1.33 9.73
CA LEU A 250 -1.99 -2.65 9.23
C LEU A 250 -2.79 -2.57 7.93
N LEU A 251 -3.82 -1.72 7.91
CA LEU A 251 -4.70 -1.57 6.74
C LEU A 251 -3.92 -1.07 5.54
N ILE A 252 -3.03 -0.10 5.70
CA ILE A 252 -2.19 0.43 4.62
C ILE A 252 -1.16 -0.62 4.16
N LEU A 253 -0.39 -1.19 5.09
CA LEU A 253 0.67 -2.15 4.76
C LEU A 253 0.10 -3.39 4.05
N GLY A 254 -0.94 -3.98 4.63
CA GLY A 254 -1.52 -5.23 4.14
C GLY A 254 -2.20 -5.05 2.80
N SER A 255 -3.04 -4.03 2.67
CA SER A 255 -3.67 -3.75 1.38
C SER A 255 -2.62 -3.37 0.32
N ALA A 256 -1.54 -2.66 0.71
CA ALA A 256 -0.49 -2.26 -0.23
C ALA A 256 0.32 -3.38 -0.78
N MET A 257 0.66 -4.31 0.09
CA MET A 257 1.20 -5.58 -0.33
C MET A 257 0.30 -6.25 -1.38
N LEU A 258 -1.02 -6.32 -1.15
CA LEU A 258 -1.92 -6.98 -2.09
C LEU A 258 -1.90 -6.34 -3.47
N TRP A 259 -2.11 -5.02 -3.62
CA TRP A 259 -2.10 -4.46 -4.98
C TRP A 259 -0.70 -4.38 -5.58
N LEU A 260 0.38 -4.17 -4.82
CA LEU A 260 1.73 -4.14 -5.39
C LEU A 260 2.16 -5.52 -5.95
N GLU A 261 1.65 -6.61 -5.39
CA GLU A 261 1.89 -7.97 -5.89
C GLU A 261 0.89 -8.38 -6.99
N ILE A 262 -0.37 -7.95 -6.90
CA ILE A 262 -1.46 -8.44 -7.77
C ILE A 262 -1.68 -7.57 -9.00
N LEU A 263 -1.57 -6.25 -8.86
CA LEU A 263 -1.87 -5.28 -9.92
C LEU A 263 -1.04 -5.53 -11.19
N PRO A 264 0.26 -5.83 -11.14
CA PRO A 264 1.02 -6.08 -12.37
C PRO A 264 0.65 -7.41 -13.02
N VAL A 265 -0.12 -8.28 -12.39
CA VAL A 265 -0.61 -9.53 -13.00
C VAL A 265 -2.04 -9.37 -13.53
N VAL A 266 -2.84 -8.50 -12.91
CA VAL A 266 -4.18 -8.15 -13.42
C VAL A 266 -4.08 -7.24 -14.64
N LEU A 267 -3.14 -6.29 -14.64
CA LEU A 267 -2.96 -5.32 -15.71
C LEU A 267 -2.11 -5.85 -16.89
N THR A 268 -1.77 -7.15 -16.91
CA THR A 268 -0.95 -7.72 -18.00
C THR A 268 -1.61 -7.57 -19.37
N ASN A 269 -2.95 -7.57 -19.42
CA ASN A 269 -3.71 -7.51 -20.67
C ASN A 269 -4.26 -6.11 -21.00
N THR A 270 -3.88 -5.07 -20.24
CA THR A 270 -4.32 -3.69 -20.47
C THR A 270 -3.15 -2.82 -20.97
N PRO A 271 -2.91 -2.78 -22.29
CA PRO A 271 -1.86 -1.95 -22.86
C PRO A 271 -2.10 -0.47 -22.53
N GLY A 272 -1.05 0.24 -22.09
CA GLY A 272 -1.09 1.67 -21.75
C GLY A 272 -1.17 2.01 -20.26
N LEU A 273 -1.60 1.09 -19.38
CA LEU A 273 -1.58 1.32 -17.93
C LEU A 273 -0.25 0.90 -17.26
N ARG A 274 0.59 0.12 -17.94
CA ARG A 274 1.87 -0.34 -17.41
C ARG A 274 3.01 0.57 -17.85
N GLU A 275 3.51 1.35 -16.91
CA GLU A 275 4.79 2.03 -17.06
C GLU A 275 5.94 1.05 -16.82
N ALA A 276 6.97 1.12 -17.67
CA ALA A 276 8.17 0.32 -17.48
C ALA A 276 8.90 0.79 -16.22
N ARG A 277 9.27 -0.17 -15.34
CA ARG A 277 9.96 0.15 -14.09
C ARG A 277 11.46 0.23 -14.34
N ARG A 278 12.09 1.30 -13.88
CA ARG A 278 13.56 1.46 -13.96
C ARG A 278 14.21 0.69 -12.84
N VAL A 279 15.31 0.01 -13.15
CA VAL A 279 16.00 -0.88 -12.23
C VAL A 279 17.50 -0.72 -12.41
N ARG A 280 18.24 -0.64 -11.30
CA ARG A 280 19.71 -0.61 -11.32
C ARG A 280 20.27 -2.04 -11.41
N GLY A 281 21.11 -2.28 -12.41
CA GLY A 281 21.89 -3.51 -12.58
C GLY A 281 23.01 -3.64 -11.53
N SER A 282 23.65 -4.81 -11.46
CA SER A 282 24.88 -4.99 -10.67
C SER A 282 26.00 -4.06 -11.13
N ASP A 283 25.99 -3.74 -12.42
CA ASP A 283 27.06 -3.01 -13.10
C ASP A 283 26.85 -1.48 -13.00
N GLY A 284 25.91 -1.05 -12.14
CA GLY A 284 25.54 0.36 -11.95
C GLY A 284 24.63 0.94 -13.03
N ASN A 285 24.52 0.30 -14.20
CA ASN A 285 23.65 0.76 -15.28
C ASN A 285 22.15 0.67 -14.91
N VAL A 286 21.35 1.65 -15.33
CA VAL A 286 19.90 1.70 -15.08
C VAL A 286 19.17 1.24 -16.33
N THR A 287 18.54 0.06 -16.25
CA THR A 287 17.74 -0.49 -17.34
C THR A 287 16.27 -0.28 -17.08
N SER A 288 15.50 -0.08 -18.16
CA SER A 288 14.06 -0.11 -18.09
C SER A 288 13.62 -1.58 -18.18
N SER A 289 13.07 -2.12 -17.09
CA SER A 289 12.35 -3.37 -17.12
C SER A 289 11.01 -3.10 -17.82
N ALA A 290 11.04 -3.10 -19.15
CA ALA A 290 9.83 -3.35 -19.92
C ALA A 290 9.38 -4.75 -19.50
N THR A 291 8.26 -4.86 -18.80
CA THR A 291 7.64 -6.17 -18.61
C THR A 291 7.34 -6.67 -20.02
N ALA A 292 8.07 -7.68 -20.50
CA ALA A 292 8.21 -8.02 -21.92
C ALA A 292 7.01 -7.57 -22.76
N SER A 293 7.23 -6.54 -23.58
CA SER A 293 6.36 -6.22 -24.69
C SER A 293 6.53 -7.35 -25.70
N GLU A 294 5.65 -8.36 -25.64
CA GLU A 294 5.44 -9.20 -26.81
C GLU A 294 4.77 -8.33 -27.87
N THR A 295 5.46 -8.15 -28.99
CA THR A 295 4.82 -7.97 -30.29
C THR A 295 3.72 -9.02 -30.42
N PRO A 296 2.46 -8.63 -30.70
CA PRO A 296 1.37 -9.58 -30.84
C PRO A 296 1.56 -10.38 -32.14
N ASN A 297 2.21 -11.53 -32.05
CA ASN A 297 2.22 -12.54 -33.10
C ASN A 297 1.47 -13.77 -32.61
N ALA A 298 0.18 -13.80 -32.94
CA ALA A 298 -0.63 -14.96 -33.32
C ALA A 298 -2.08 -14.71 -32.90
N ALA A 299 -2.97 -14.76 -33.89
CA ALA A 299 -4.39 -14.61 -33.75
C ALA A 299 -4.97 -15.51 -32.64
N SER A 300 -5.43 -14.90 -31.56
CA SER A 300 -6.43 -15.50 -30.69
C SER A 300 -7.59 -14.53 -30.61
N GLU A 301 -8.69 -14.95 -31.23
CA GLU A 301 -10.03 -14.33 -31.22
C GLU A 301 -10.33 -13.64 -29.87
N PRO A 302 -10.87 -12.41 -29.87
CA PRO A 302 -11.30 -11.75 -28.65
C PRO A 302 -12.50 -12.51 -28.09
N LYS A 303 -12.32 -13.26 -27.00
CA LYS A 303 -13.46 -13.78 -26.24
C LYS A 303 -14.27 -12.60 -25.72
N GLU A 304 -15.47 -12.41 -26.27
CA GLU A 304 -16.52 -11.53 -25.76
C GLU A 304 -16.86 -11.91 -24.32
N GLY A 305 -16.25 -11.19 -23.39
CA GLY A 305 -16.54 -11.25 -21.97
C GLY A 305 -15.79 -10.09 -21.35
N GLY A 306 -16.53 -9.08 -20.88
CA GLY A 306 -15.93 -7.84 -20.37
C GLY A 306 -14.79 -8.12 -19.37
N PRO A 307 -13.79 -7.23 -19.27
CA PRO A 307 -12.53 -7.48 -18.56
C PRO A 307 -12.70 -7.91 -17.09
N ALA A 308 -13.84 -7.60 -16.47
CA ALA A 308 -14.15 -7.97 -15.09
C ALA A 308 -14.64 -9.43 -14.89
N GLN A 309 -15.19 -10.09 -15.91
CA GLN A 309 -15.89 -11.38 -15.71
C GLN A 309 -14.94 -12.59 -15.67
N ASN A 310 -13.73 -12.49 -16.24
CA ASN A 310 -12.75 -13.58 -16.32
C ASN A 310 -11.66 -13.57 -15.23
N LEU A 311 -11.83 -12.81 -14.13
CA LEU A 311 -10.85 -12.83 -13.03
C LEU A 311 -10.92 -14.15 -12.24
N SER A 312 -9.74 -14.70 -11.93
CA SER A 312 -9.64 -15.89 -11.06
C SER A 312 -10.20 -15.60 -9.67
N PHE A 313 -10.76 -16.62 -9.01
CA PHE A 313 -11.33 -16.48 -7.66
C PHE A 313 -10.35 -15.84 -6.67
N PRO A 314 -9.06 -16.22 -6.63
CA PRO A 314 -8.09 -15.61 -5.69
C PRO A 314 -7.77 -14.15 -6.00
N THR A 315 -7.82 -13.75 -7.27
CA THR A 315 -7.74 -12.34 -7.64
C THR A 315 -8.96 -11.57 -7.12
N LYS A 316 -10.17 -12.12 -7.29
CA LYS A 316 -11.41 -11.51 -6.76
C LYS A 316 -11.35 -11.38 -5.24
N LEU A 317 -10.96 -12.43 -4.54
CA LEU A 317 -10.77 -12.42 -3.08
C LEU A 317 -9.83 -11.30 -2.65
N SER A 318 -8.68 -11.18 -3.31
CA SER A 318 -7.68 -10.17 -2.94
C SER A 318 -8.15 -8.74 -3.20
N LEU A 319 -8.85 -8.51 -4.32
CA LEU A 319 -9.47 -7.20 -4.60
C LEU A 319 -10.55 -6.87 -3.58
N SER A 320 -11.37 -7.85 -3.18
CA SER A 320 -12.39 -7.67 -2.13
C SER A 320 -11.76 -7.33 -0.78
N VAL A 321 -10.68 -8.03 -0.39
CA VAL A 321 -9.95 -7.73 0.86
C VAL A 321 -9.31 -6.35 0.80
N ALA A 322 -8.70 -5.96 -0.32
CA ALA A 322 -8.13 -4.62 -0.49
C ALA A 322 -9.20 -3.53 -0.43
N ALA A 323 -10.34 -3.72 -1.10
CA ALA A 323 -11.47 -2.79 -1.08
C ALA A 323 -12.07 -2.65 0.33
N LEU A 324 -12.26 -3.76 1.04
CA LEU A 324 -12.75 -3.73 2.42
C LEU A 324 -11.72 -3.10 3.37
N SER A 325 -10.43 -3.30 3.13
CA SER A 325 -9.35 -2.62 3.87
C SER A 325 -9.38 -1.12 3.66
N TRP A 326 -9.58 -0.66 2.43
CA TRP A 326 -9.72 0.75 2.11
C TRP A 326 -10.96 1.37 2.76
N TRP A 327 -12.10 0.68 2.71
CA TRP A 327 -13.31 1.12 3.41
C TRP A 327 -13.09 1.23 4.92
N MET A 328 -12.48 0.22 5.53
CA MET A 328 -12.19 0.26 6.97
C MET A 328 -11.17 1.33 7.31
N LEU A 329 -10.21 1.64 6.43
CA LEU A 329 -9.29 2.76 6.62
C LEU A 329 -10.04 4.10 6.64
N LEU A 330 -11.03 4.28 5.77
CA LEU A 330 -11.90 5.47 5.79
C LEU A 330 -12.69 5.55 7.11
N MET A 331 -13.25 4.44 7.58
CA MET A 331 -13.97 4.40 8.88
C MET A 331 -13.03 4.69 10.06
N THR A 332 -11.80 4.15 10.04
CA THR A 332 -10.74 4.48 11.00
C THR A 332 -10.40 5.96 10.95
N ALA A 333 -10.23 6.53 9.76
CA ALA A 333 -9.95 7.95 9.58
C ALA A 333 -11.08 8.85 10.12
N ALA A 334 -12.34 8.43 9.99
CA ALA A 334 -13.49 9.20 10.44
C ALA A 334 -13.72 9.13 11.95
N PHE A 335 -13.55 7.96 12.58
CA PHE A 335 -14.11 7.73 13.93
C PHE A 335 -13.13 7.29 15.01
N PHE A 336 -11.93 6.85 14.63
CA PHE A 336 -10.95 6.30 15.57
C PHE A 336 -9.65 7.08 15.48
N HIS A 337 -8.87 7.08 16.55
CA HIS A 337 -7.57 7.75 16.62
C HIS A 337 -7.59 9.28 16.37
N THR A 338 -6.60 9.97 16.90
CA THR A 338 -6.39 11.39 16.57
C THR A 338 -5.72 11.52 15.20
N TRP A 339 -5.72 12.74 14.64
CA TRP A 339 -5.04 13.03 13.37
C TRP A 339 -3.56 12.64 13.41
N PHE A 340 -2.87 12.93 14.52
CA PHE A 340 -1.44 12.70 14.64
C PHE A 340 -1.09 11.20 14.75
N GLU A 341 -1.91 10.43 15.46
CA GLU A 341 -1.79 8.96 15.56
C GLU A 341 -1.95 8.30 14.17
N LYS A 342 -2.90 8.79 13.35
CA LYS A 342 -3.10 8.33 11.97
C LYS A 342 -1.91 8.68 11.08
N PHE A 343 -1.41 9.90 11.19
CA PHE A 343 -0.27 10.38 10.41
C PHE A 343 0.99 9.55 10.68
N THR A 344 1.29 9.27 11.95
CA THR A 344 2.44 8.42 12.30
C THR A 344 2.25 6.99 11.83
N GLY A 345 1.05 6.42 11.91
CA GLY A 345 0.73 5.11 11.32
C GLY A 345 0.97 5.06 9.80
N LEU A 346 0.58 6.12 9.08
CA LEU A 346 0.86 6.28 7.64
C LEU A 346 2.36 6.30 7.34
N VAL A 347 3.13 7.12 8.07
CA VAL A 347 4.58 7.25 7.86
C VAL A 347 5.30 5.92 8.07
N VAL A 348 4.95 5.18 9.13
CA VAL A 348 5.52 3.85 9.40
C VAL A 348 5.18 2.87 8.29
N ALA A 349 3.92 2.83 7.83
CA ALA A 349 3.51 1.96 6.73
C ALA A 349 4.21 2.31 5.41
N PHE A 350 4.33 3.59 5.07
CA PHE A 350 4.98 4.04 3.85
C PHE A 350 6.48 3.77 3.85
N SER A 351 7.12 3.91 5.00
CA SER A 351 8.54 3.57 5.17
C SER A 351 8.78 2.08 4.92
N ALA A 352 7.91 1.21 5.45
CA ALA A 352 7.95 -0.22 5.21
C ALA A 352 7.71 -0.57 3.73
N ILE A 353 6.67 0.00 3.12
CA ILE A 353 6.35 -0.20 1.70
C ILE A 353 7.52 0.25 0.82
N TRP A 354 8.11 1.41 1.11
CA TRP A 354 9.27 1.93 0.37
C TRP A 354 10.47 0.97 0.46
N GLY A 355 10.82 0.53 1.67
CA GLY A 355 11.93 -0.39 1.90
C GLY A 355 11.73 -1.75 1.24
N ILE A 356 10.50 -2.24 1.14
CA ILE A 356 10.22 -3.59 0.61
C ILE A 356 9.99 -3.59 -0.89
N TYR A 357 9.29 -2.59 -1.45
CA TYR A 357 8.82 -2.62 -2.84
C TYR A 357 9.55 -1.66 -3.80
N PHE A 358 10.19 -0.62 -3.27
CA PHE A 358 10.83 0.43 -4.07
C PHE A 358 12.36 0.42 -3.94
N LEU A 359 12.90 0.21 -2.74
CA LEU A 359 14.33 0.08 -2.50
C LEU A 359 15.03 -1.03 -3.32
N PRO A 360 14.44 -2.25 -3.51
CA PRO A 360 15.06 -3.29 -4.33
C PRO A 360 15.34 -2.87 -5.77
N ARG A 361 14.60 -1.88 -6.29
CA ARG A 361 14.80 -1.38 -7.67
C ARG A 361 16.12 -0.63 -7.82
N GLY A 362 16.57 0.04 -6.76
CA GLY A 362 17.84 0.77 -6.72
C GLY A 362 19.00 -0.03 -6.14
N PHE A 363 18.73 -1.07 -5.35
CA PHE A 363 19.74 -1.82 -4.60
C PHE A 363 19.73 -3.32 -4.96
N PRO A 364 20.66 -3.77 -5.85
CA PRO A 364 20.71 -5.13 -6.35
C PRO A 364 20.82 -6.22 -5.27
N GLY A 365 21.53 -5.96 -4.18
CA GLY A 365 21.71 -6.93 -3.08
C GLY A 365 20.38 -7.28 -2.41
N TRP A 366 19.56 -6.28 -2.11
CA TRP A 366 18.25 -6.47 -1.49
C TRP A 366 17.26 -7.14 -2.44
N ARG A 367 17.30 -6.77 -3.73
CA ARG A 367 16.52 -7.43 -4.78
C ARG A 367 16.77 -8.92 -4.91
N ARG A 368 17.97 -9.41 -4.60
CA ARG A 368 18.25 -10.86 -4.61
C ARG A 368 17.42 -11.60 -3.56
N VAL A 369 17.14 -10.95 -2.43
CA VAL A 369 16.38 -11.50 -1.30
C VAL A 369 14.88 -11.42 -1.56
N VAL A 370 14.34 -10.21 -1.71
CA VAL A 370 12.87 -9.99 -1.81
C VAL A 370 12.33 -10.08 -3.24
N GLY A 371 13.21 -10.22 -4.23
CA GLY A 371 12.83 -10.21 -5.65
C GLY A 371 12.45 -8.81 -6.14
N MET A 372 11.74 -8.77 -7.27
CA MET A 372 11.01 -7.58 -7.70
C MET A 372 9.52 -7.90 -7.68
N PRO A 373 8.67 -7.01 -7.13
CA PRO A 373 7.22 -7.22 -7.15
C PRO A 373 6.74 -7.45 -8.58
N ALA A 374 6.18 -8.65 -8.82
CA ALA A 374 5.58 -9.07 -10.08
C ALA A 374 6.44 -8.94 -11.36
N VAL A 375 7.74 -9.29 -11.30
CA VAL A 375 8.57 -9.52 -12.50
C VAL A 375 8.91 -10.97 -12.71
#